data_AF-A0A4X1UYD4-F1
#
_entry.id   AF-A0A4X1UYD4-F1
#
_cell.length_a   1.000
_cell.length_b   1.000
_cell.length_c   1.000
_cell.angle_alpha   90.00
_cell.angle_beta   90.00
_cell.angle_gamma   90.00
#
_symmetry.space_group_name_H-M   'P 1'
#
loop_
_entity.id
_entity.type
_entity.pdbx_description
1 polymer ?
#
loop_
_entity_poly.entity_id
_entity_poly.type
_entity_poly.pdbx_seq_one_letter_code
_entity_poly.pdbx_strand_id
1 'polypeptide(L)'
;MQIKSPITYVADTCKLLFEKGYSPRNVAVLFSTVKVVECYKQELLRAMRKKIRVVQFTDANEVSGDRIVVDSVRRFSGLERNIVFGIHPKTVDSAILHTILVCLVSRANQQLHILRHRVV
;
A
#
# COMPACT_ATOMS: atom_id res chain seq x y z
N MET A 1 17.88 14.73 -7.87
CA MET A 1 17.11 13.78 -7.03
C MET A 1 16.00 13.18 -7.89
N GLN A 2 16.13 11.92 -8.33
CA GLN A 2 15.07 11.29 -9.14
C GLN A 2 13.83 11.06 -8.26
N ILE A 3 12.69 11.62 -8.68
CA ILE A 3 11.41 11.40 -8.00
C ILE A 3 11.00 9.95 -8.29
N LYS A 4 11.08 9.08 -7.28
CA LYS A 4 10.63 7.68 -7.41
C LYS A 4 9.11 7.64 -7.53
N SER A 5 8.59 6.80 -8.43
CA SER A 5 7.15 6.54 -8.50
C SER A 5 6.67 5.99 -7.15
N PRO A 6 5.39 6.22 -6.75
CA PRO A 6 4.83 5.63 -5.53
C PRO A 6 5.08 4.13 -5.43
N ILE A 7 4.96 3.43 -6.56
CA ILE A 7 5.20 1.99 -6.67
C ILE A 7 6.65 1.62 -6.35
N THR A 8 7.62 2.37 -6.90
CA THR A 8 9.05 2.14 -6.62
C THR A 8 9.38 2.43 -5.16
N TYR A 9 8.80 3.49 -4.59
CA TYR A 9 8.98 3.85 -3.18
C TYR A 9 8.47 2.74 -2.26
N VAL A 10 7.27 2.20 -2.50
CA VAL A 10 6.74 1.08 -1.72
C VAL A 10 7.68 -0.12 -1.81
N ALA A 11 8.15 -0.47 -3.01
CA ALA A 11 9.02 -1.62 -3.19
C ALA A 11 10.39 -1.46 -2.51
N ASP A 12 10.99 -0.26 -2.58
CA ASP A 12 12.24 0.05 -1.87
C ASP A 12 12.06 0.01 -0.35
N THR A 13 10.96 0.58 0.15
CA THR A 13 10.69 0.64 1.59
C THR A 13 10.42 -0.75 2.14
N CYS A 14 9.61 -1.57 1.47
CA CYS A 14 9.38 -2.95 1.88
C CYS A 14 10.66 -3.79 1.89
N LYS A 15 11.58 -3.59 0.93
CA LYS A 15 12.88 -4.26 0.95
C LYS A 15 13.64 -3.94 2.24
N LEU A 16 13.76 -2.66 2.59
CA LEU A 16 14.46 -2.22 3.81
C LEU A 16 13.77 -2.71 5.09
N LEU A 17 12.43 -2.73 5.11
CA LEU A 17 11.66 -3.26 6.23
C LEU A 17 11.92 -4.75 6.43
N PHE A 18 11.93 -5.53 5.35
CA PHE A 18 12.14 -6.97 5.44
C PHE A 18 13.59 -7.32 5.81
N GLU A 19 14.57 -6.54 5.35
CA GLU A 19 15.97 -6.63 5.80
C GLU A 19 16.12 -6.34 7.31
N LYS A 20 15.20 -5.57 7.90
CA LYS A 20 15.12 -5.31 9.35
C LYS A 20 14.28 -6.33 10.12
N GLY A 21 13.81 -7.40 9.48
CA GLY A 21 13.04 -8.47 10.10
C GLY A 21 11.53 -8.23 10.20
N TYR A 22 10.99 -7.17 9.60
CA TYR A 22 9.54 -7.04 9.48
C TYR A 22 9.00 -8.12 8.54
N SER A 23 7.97 -8.84 8.96
CA SER A 23 7.32 -9.84 8.09
C SER A 23 6.30 -9.17 7.15
N PRO A 24 6.11 -9.68 5.90
CA PRO A 24 5.08 -9.24 4.96
C PRO A 24 3.68 -9.05 5.56
N ARG A 25 3.28 -9.90 6.52
CA ARG A 25 1.99 -9.80 7.22
C ARG A 25 1.77 -8.45 7.92
N ASN A 26 2.84 -7.70 8.18
CA ASN A 26 2.77 -6.40 8.84
C ASN A 26 2.42 -5.26 7.89
N VAL A 27 2.32 -5.52 6.57
CA VAL A 27 2.22 -4.50 5.53
C VAL A 27 0.87 -4.56 4.81
N ALA A 28 0.23 -3.40 4.67
CA ALA A 28 -0.86 -3.18 3.72
C ALA A 28 -0.53 -2.05 2.73
N VAL A 29 -0.89 -2.22 1.47
CA VAL A 29 -0.85 -1.20 0.43
C VAL A 29 -2.28 -0.92 -0.02
N LEU A 30 -2.78 0.24 0.36
CA LEU A 30 -4.17 0.64 0.20
C LEU A 30 -4.32 1.71 -0.87
N PHE A 31 -5.17 1.44 -1.85
CA PHE A 31 -5.55 2.39 -2.90
C PHE A 31 -6.92 3.01 -2.60
N SER A 32 -7.25 4.14 -3.21
CA SER A 32 -8.57 4.76 -2.97
C SER A 32 -9.74 3.90 -3.46
N THR A 33 -9.58 3.20 -4.58
CA THR A 33 -10.64 2.38 -5.21
C THR A 33 -10.09 1.06 -5.75
N VAL A 34 -10.97 0.07 -5.89
CA VAL A 34 -10.64 -1.25 -6.46
C VAL A 34 -10.12 -1.14 -7.89
N LYS A 35 -10.70 -0.24 -8.70
CA LYS A 35 -10.24 0.03 -10.07
C LYS A 35 -8.76 0.45 -10.10
N VAL A 36 -8.33 1.28 -9.15
CA VAL A 36 -6.93 1.70 -9.05
C VAL A 36 -6.04 0.53 -8.63
N VAL A 37 -6.51 -0.35 -7.73
CA VAL A 37 -5.80 -1.59 -7.39
C VAL A 37 -5.53 -2.40 -8.67
N GLU A 38 -6.54 -2.62 -9.49
CA GLU A 38 -6.42 -3.41 -10.73
C GLU A 38 -5.40 -2.81 -11.70
N CYS A 39 -5.37 -1.48 -11.85
CA CYS A 39 -4.39 -0.79 -12.70
C CYS A 39 -2.94 -0.99 -12.23
N TYR A 40 -2.69 -0.93 -10.91
CA TYR A 40 -1.32 -0.86 -10.38
C TYR A 40 -0.82 -2.15 -9.74
N LYS A 41 -1.67 -3.13 -9.44
CA LYS A 41 -1.30 -4.37 -8.74
C LYS A 41 -0.19 -5.14 -9.46
N GLN A 42 -0.27 -5.24 -10.79
CA GLN A 42 0.76 -5.91 -11.58
C GLN A 42 2.08 -5.13 -11.63
N GLU A 43 2.03 -3.81 -11.74
CA GLU A 43 3.23 -2.96 -11.70
C GLU A 43 3.91 -3.08 -10.32
N LEU A 44 3.13 -3.01 -9.24
CA LEU A 44 3.61 -3.18 -7.87
C LEU A 44 4.26 -4.54 -7.65
N LEU A 45 3.62 -5.61 -8.13
CA LEU A 45 4.16 -6.96 -8.02
C LEU A 45 5.50 -7.08 -8.77
N ARG A 46 5.59 -6.52 -9.98
CA ARG A 46 6.85 -6.49 -10.75
C ARG A 46 7.93 -5.71 -10.03
N ALA A 47 7.61 -4.54 -9.47
CA ALA A 47 8.56 -3.72 -8.73
C ALA A 47 9.07 -4.41 -7.47
N MET A 48 8.20 -5.07 -6.72
CA MET A 48 8.56 -5.84 -5.52
C MET A 48 9.44 -7.03 -5.87
N ARG A 49 9.08 -7.84 -6.87
CA ARG A 49 9.85 -9.04 -7.27
C ARG A 49 11.26 -8.74 -7.76
N LYS A 50 11.50 -7.55 -8.29
CA LYS A 50 12.86 -7.08 -8.63
C LYS A 50 13.76 -6.88 -7.40
N LYS A 51 13.18 -6.74 -6.21
CA LYS A 51 13.87 -6.36 -4.98
C LYS A 51 13.79 -7.42 -3.88
N ILE A 52 12.72 -8.22 -3.89
CA ILE A 52 12.35 -9.18 -2.85
C ILE A 52 12.01 -10.49 -3.55
N ARG A 53 12.80 -11.55 -3.31
CA ARG A 53 12.69 -12.83 -4.04
C ARG A 53 11.35 -13.53 -3.85
N VAL A 54 10.76 -13.46 -2.66
CA VAL A 54 9.51 -14.15 -2.33
C VAL A 54 8.54 -13.12 -1.75
N VAL A 55 7.68 -12.58 -2.61
CA VAL A 55 6.58 -11.69 -2.19
C VAL A 55 5.27 -12.24 -2.75
N GLN A 56 4.29 -12.36 -1.88
CA GLN A 56 2.93 -12.73 -2.23
C GLN A 56 2.00 -11.62 -1.77
N PHE A 57 1.05 -11.30 -2.64
CA PHE A 57 -0.03 -10.38 -2.30
C PHE A 57 -1.28 -11.18 -1.98
N THR A 58 -2.06 -10.65 -1.06
CA THR A 58 -3.43 -11.07 -0.79
C THR A 58 -4.34 -9.85 -0.84
N ASP A 59 -5.64 -10.05 -0.80
CA ASP A 59 -6.63 -8.98 -0.63
C ASP A 59 -7.20 -8.96 0.80
N ALA A 60 -8.15 -8.07 1.06
CA ALA A 60 -8.74 -7.92 2.39
C ALA A 60 -9.59 -9.11 2.84
N ASN A 61 -10.01 -10.01 1.93
CA ASN A 61 -10.81 -11.19 2.29
C ASN A 61 -9.93 -12.33 2.82
N GLU A 62 -8.67 -12.40 2.38
CA GLU A 62 -7.73 -13.47 2.73
C GLU A 62 -6.50 -12.93 3.47
N VAL A 63 -6.71 -12.32 4.64
CA VAL A 63 -5.64 -11.68 5.42
C VAL A 63 -4.72 -12.63 6.20
N SER A 64 -4.95 -13.95 6.11
CA SER A 64 -4.15 -14.95 6.79
C SER A 64 -2.79 -15.20 6.13
N GLY A 65 -1.78 -15.50 6.94
CA GLY A 65 -0.44 -15.88 6.49
C GLY A 65 0.51 -14.70 6.29
N ASP A 66 1.71 -15.02 5.79
CA ASP A 66 2.78 -14.04 5.65
C ASP A 66 2.75 -13.35 4.28
N ARG A 67 1.71 -12.53 4.07
CA ARG A 67 1.44 -11.87 2.79
C ARG A 67 1.17 -10.38 2.97
N ILE A 68 1.56 -9.59 1.97
CA ILE A 68 1.21 -8.17 1.91
C ILE A 68 -0.23 -8.05 1.45
N VAL A 69 -1.06 -7.29 2.17
CA VAL A 69 -2.42 -7.00 1.71
C VAL A 69 -2.36 -5.87 0.68
N VAL A 70 -2.97 -6.06 -0.49
CA VAL A 70 -3.08 -5.04 -1.54
C VAL A 70 -4.54 -4.92 -1.94
N ASP A 71 -5.18 -3.84 -1.52
CA ASP A 71 -6.62 -3.63 -1.75
C ASP A 71 -6.98 -2.14 -1.72
N SER A 72 -8.27 -1.84 -1.80
CA SER A 72 -8.83 -0.51 -1.60
C SER A 72 -9.07 -0.21 -0.12
N VAL A 73 -9.00 1.06 0.24
CA VAL A 73 -9.32 1.55 1.60
C VAL A 73 -10.69 1.08 2.08
N ARG A 74 -11.68 1.03 1.18
CA ARG A 74 -13.05 0.59 1.52
C ARG A 74 -13.14 -0.90 1.85
N ARG A 75 -12.43 -1.77 1.12
CA ARG A 75 -12.44 -3.22 1.38
C ARG A 75 -11.62 -3.60 2.60
N PHE A 76 -10.61 -2.81 2.93
CA PHE A 76 -9.79 -2.99 4.13
C PHE A 76 -10.45 -2.43 5.42
N SER A 77 -11.77 -2.43 5.49
CA SER A 77 -12.51 -1.90 6.65
C SER A 77 -12.45 -2.83 7.84
N GLY A 78 -12.18 -2.29 9.03
CA GLY A 78 -12.07 -3.08 10.28
C GLY A 78 -10.80 -3.92 10.39
N LEU A 79 -9.89 -3.82 9.42
CA LEU A 79 -8.61 -4.52 9.41
C LEU A 79 -7.47 -3.55 9.72
N GLU A 80 -6.39 -4.05 10.30
CA GLU A 80 -5.24 -3.22 10.65
C GLU A 80 -3.93 -3.91 10.27
N ARG A 81 -2.91 -3.08 10.05
CA ARG A 81 -1.52 -3.50 9.85
C ARG A 81 -0.58 -2.53 10.56
N ASN A 82 0.58 -3.03 10.96
CA ASN A 82 1.60 -2.19 11.58
C ASN A 82 2.07 -1.10 10.62
N ILE A 83 2.22 -1.43 9.34
CA ILE A 83 2.71 -0.52 8.31
C ILE A 83 1.68 -0.43 7.18
N VAL A 84 1.21 0.79 6.89
CA VAL A 84 0.25 1.05 5.82
C VAL A 84 0.83 2.04 4.82
N PHE A 85 0.76 1.69 3.54
CA PHE A 85 1.02 2.58 2.42
C PHE A 85 -0.31 2.99 1.79
N GLY A 86 -0.70 4.25 1.94
CA GLY A 86 -1.84 4.83 1.23
C GLY A 86 -1.42 5.42 -0.11
N ILE A 87 -1.78 4.78 -1.21
CA ILE A 87 -1.55 5.31 -2.57
C ILE A 87 -2.81 6.01 -3.05
N HIS A 88 -2.71 7.32 -3.18
CA HIS A 88 -3.84 8.16 -3.50
C HIS A 88 -3.76 8.67 -4.95
N PRO A 89 -4.80 8.45 -5.78
CA PRO A 89 -4.95 9.19 -7.04
C PRO A 89 -5.34 10.62 -6.72
N LYS A 90 -4.87 11.62 -7.49
CA LYS A 90 -5.35 13.01 -7.37
C LYS A 90 -6.88 13.03 -7.47
N THR A 91 -7.61 13.12 -6.35
CA THR A 91 -9.04 13.46 -6.36
C THR A 91 -9.18 14.97 -6.18
N VAL A 92 -10.13 15.54 -6.93
CA VAL A 92 -10.53 16.95 -6.85
C VAL A 92 -11.46 17.24 -5.67
N ASP A 93 -12.06 16.19 -5.07
CA ASP A 93 -12.96 16.33 -3.93
C ASP A 93 -12.19 16.19 -2.60
N SER A 94 -12.20 17.27 -1.83
CA SER A 94 -11.52 17.38 -0.53
C SER A 94 -12.20 16.55 0.56
N ALA A 95 -13.53 16.40 0.56
CA ALA A 95 -14.26 15.64 1.56
C ALA A 95 -13.95 14.13 1.44
N ILE A 96 -13.87 13.65 0.20
CA ILE A 96 -13.45 12.26 -0.08
C ILE A 96 -12.01 12.03 0.37
N LEU A 97 -11.13 13.00 0.12
CA LEU A 97 -9.73 12.93 0.57
C LEU A 97 -9.63 12.83 2.10
N HIS A 98 -10.31 13.70 2.84
CA HIS A 98 -10.31 13.67 4.30
C HIS A 98 -10.79 12.33 4.86
N THR A 99 -11.88 11.79 4.29
CA THR A 99 -12.40 10.48 4.69
C THR A 99 -11.38 9.37 4.47
N ILE A 100 -10.73 9.35 3.31
CA ILE A 100 -9.68 8.37 3.00
C ILE A 100 -8.51 8.51 3.97
N LEU A 101 -8.08 9.73 4.28
CA LEU A 101 -6.95 9.97 5.20
C LEU A 101 -7.27 9.50 6.62
N VAL A 102 -8.46 9.82 7.13
CA VAL A 102 -8.91 9.34 8.45
C VAL A 102 -8.96 7.81 8.47
N CYS A 103 -9.48 7.19 7.41
CA CYS A 103 -9.43 5.74 7.28
C CYS A 103 -7.98 5.24 7.33
N LEU A 104 -7.08 5.73 6.49
CA LEU A 104 -5.68 5.28 6.45
C LEU A 104 -4.98 5.38 7.81
N VAL A 105 -5.18 6.48 8.54
CA VAL A 105 -4.64 6.65 9.90
C VAL A 105 -5.18 5.56 10.83
N SER A 106 -6.48 5.28 10.80
CA SER A 106 -7.11 4.24 11.64
C SER A 106 -6.73 2.79 11.27
N ARG A 107 -5.96 2.56 10.21
CA ARG A 107 -5.52 1.21 9.79
C ARG A 107 -4.06 0.92 10.09
N ALA A 108 -3.31 1.94 10.51
CA ALA A 108 -1.86 1.89 10.68
C ALA A 108 -1.48 1.90 12.17
N ASN A 109 -0.98 0.79 12.68
CA ASN A 109 -0.66 0.67 14.11
C ASN A 109 0.71 1.24 14.48
N GLN A 110 1.61 1.42 13.50
CA GLN A 110 2.96 1.95 13.75
C GLN A 110 3.39 3.00 12.72
N GLN A 111 3.22 2.73 11.42
CA GLN A 111 3.74 3.58 10.35
C GLN A 111 2.69 3.78 9.26
N LEU A 112 2.47 5.04 8.88
CA LEU A 112 1.64 5.41 7.74
C LEU A 112 2.46 6.19 6.72
N HIS A 113 2.48 5.71 5.48
CA HIS A 113 3.09 6.38 4.34
C HIS A 113 1.99 6.82 3.36
N ILE A 114 1.84 8.13 3.15
CA ILE A 114 0.87 8.68 2.19
C ILE A 114 1.62 9.09 0.93
N LEU A 115 1.29 8.44 -0.19
CA LEU A 115 1.95 8.62 -1.48
C LEU A 115 0.97 9.18 -2.50
N ARG A 116 1.39 10.22 -3.22
CA ARG A 116 0.61 10.85 -4.29
C ARG A 116 1.21 10.52 -5.65
N HIS A 117 0.36 10.21 -6.62
CA HIS A 117 0.79 10.11 -8.01
C HIS A 117 1.00 11.54 -8.56
N ARG A 118 2.24 11.87 -8.94
CA ARG A 118 2.56 13.13 -9.62
C ARG A 118 2.63 12.81 -11.12
N VAL A 119 1.53 13.04 -11.84
CA VAL A 119 1.59 13.15 -13.31
C VAL A 119 2.24 14.50 -13.59
N VAL A 120 3.38 14.46 -14.28
CA VAL A 120 4.02 15.62 -14.91
C VAL A 120 3.24 15.93 -16.17
#